data_AF-A0A2V7TTU5-F1
#
_entry.id   AF-A0A2V7TTU5-F1
#
_cell.length_a   1.000
_cell.length_b   1.000
_cell.length_c   1.000
_cell.angle_alpha   90.00
_cell.angle_beta   90.00
_cell.angle_gamma   90.00
#
_symmetry.space_group_name_H-M   'P 1'
#
loop_
_entity.id
_entity.type
_entity.pdbx_description
1 polymer ?
#
loop_
_entity_poly.entity_id
_entity_poly.type
_entity_poly.pdbx_seq_one_letter_code
_entity_poly.pdbx_strand_id
1 'polypeptide(L)' 'VKTDATLSTGVAIKCLFTPPDDGAPLDIISLVLRVGADGAALSFVNLPGHEARRLGEIVRRLSR' A
#
# COMPACT_ATOMS: atom_id res chain seq x y z
N VAL A 1 -1.98 3.19 6.33
CA VAL A 1 -0.65 3.85 6.28
C VAL A 1 -0.71 5.11 7.13
N LYS A 2 0.24 5.29 8.06
CA LYS A 2 0.38 6.55 8.81
C LYS A 2 1.30 7.49 8.04
N THR A 3 1.00 8.77 8.03
CA THR A 3 1.76 9.79 7.30
C THR A 3 1.49 11.16 7.90
N ASP A 4 2.49 12.04 7.91
CA ASP A 4 2.34 13.45 8.30
C ASP A 4 1.83 14.31 7.13
N ALA A 5 1.78 13.75 5.91
CA ALA A 5 1.23 14.41 4.75
C ALA A 5 -0.30 14.51 4.84
N THR A 6 -0.85 15.68 4.53
CA THR A 6 -2.30 15.86 4.37
C THR A 6 -2.77 15.12 3.12
N LEU A 7 -3.63 14.13 3.30
CA LEU A 7 -4.24 13.35 2.21
C LEU A 7 -5.71 13.71 2.05
N SER A 8 -6.19 13.66 0.80
CA SER A 8 -7.59 13.81 0.44
C SER A 8 -8.09 12.54 -0.25
N THR A 9 -9.27 12.07 0.13
CA THR A 9 -9.95 10.94 -0.54
C THR A 9 -10.15 11.23 -2.03
N GLY A 10 -9.99 10.22 -2.87
CA GLY A 10 -10.15 10.31 -4.32
C GLY A 10 -8.91 10.79 -5.08
N VAL A 11 -7.84 11.18 -4.37
CA VAL A 11 -6.58 11.59 -5.01
C VAL A 11 -5.69 10.38 -5.28
N ALA A 12 -5.02 10.39 -6.43
CA ALA A 12 -3.96 9.45 -6.76
C ALA A 12 -2.61 9.95 -6.24
N ILE A 13 -1.87 9.09 -5.55
CA ILE A 13 -0.55 9.38 -4.97
C ILE A 13 0.47 8.34 -5.41
N LYS A 14 1.75 8.71 -5.37
CA LYS A 14 2.86 7.76 -5.48
C LYS A 14 3.15 7.17 -4.10
N CYS A 15 3.20 5.84 -3.99
CA CYS A 15 3.49 5.12 -2.76
C CYS A 15 4.75 4.27 -2.97
N LEU A 16 5.78 4.53 -2.16
CA LEU A 16 7.01 3.75 -2.12
C LEU A 16 7.13 3.12 -0.73
N PHE A 17 7.20 1.79 -0.67
CA PHE A 17 7.40 1.08 0.60
C PHE A 17 8.14 -0.24 0.39
N THR A 18 8.76 -0.75 1.45
CA THR A 18 9.46 -2.04 1.42
C THR A 18 8.62 -3.04 2.21
N PRO A 19 8.05 -4.08 1.57
CA PRO A 19 7.37 -5.16 2.27
C PRO A 19 8.35 -5.91 3.20
N PRO A 20 7.88 -6.49 4.32
CA PRO A 20 8.72 -7.19 5.29
C PRO A 20 9.09 -8.62 4.81
N ASP A 21 9.67 -8.74 3.62
CA ASP A 21 10.03 -10.00 2.99
C ASP A 21 11.45 -10.00 2.41
N ASP A 22 12.28 -9.07 2.85
CA ASP A 22 13.67 -8.84 2.41
C ASP A 22 13.81 -8.60 0.89
N GLY A 23 12.69 -8.38 0.19
CA GLY A 23 12.66 -8.11 -1.24
C GLY A 23 12.80 -6.63 -1.60
N ALA A 24 12.75 -6.34 -2.89
CA ALA A 24 12.86 -4.97 -3.40
C ALA A 24 11.67 -4.09 -2.95
N PRO A 25 11.89 -2.77 -2.80
CA PRO A 25 10.81 -1.81 -2.57
C PRO A 25 9.77 -1.86 -3.68
N LEU A 26 8.50 -1.70 -3.31
CA LEU A 26 7.39 -1.53 -4.24
C LEU A 26 7.15 -0.03 -4.46
N ASP A 27 7.28 0.41 -5.70
CA ASP A 27 6.93 1.75 -6.16
C ASP A 27 5.64 1.69 -6.99
N ILE A 28 4.54 2.26 -6.49
CA ILE A 28 3.21 2.10 -7.07
C ILE A 28 2.31 3.33 -6.93
N ILE A 29 1.51 3.59 -7.97
CA ILE A 29 0.42 4.58 -7.89
C ILE A 29 -0.74 4.01 -7.10
N SER A 30 -1.28 4.81 -6.18
CA SER A 30 -2.34 4.41 -5.27
C SER A 30 -3.45 5.44 -5.21
N LEU A 31 -4.70 5.00 -5.16
CA LEU A 31 -5.86 5.85 -4.89
C LEU A 31 -6.11 5.92 -3.39
N VAL A 32 -6.27 7.12 -2.83
CA VAL A 32 -6.70 7.29 -1.44
C VAL A 32 -8.19 6.98 -1.33
N LEU A 33 -8.54 5.86 -0.67
CA LEU A 33 -9.93 5.42 -0.50
C LEU A 33 -10.61 6.08 0.70
N ARG A 34 -9.86 6.23 1.81
CA ARG A 34 -10.34 6.91 3.02
C ARG A 34 -9.16 7.40 3.86
N VAL A 35 -9.42 8.46 4.61
CA VAL A 35 -8.53 9.01 5.64
C VAL A 35 -9.27 8.92 6.98
N GLY A 36 -8.62 8.39 8.01
CA GLY A 36 -9.16 8.28 9.37
C GLY A 36 -8.09 8.55 10.42
N ALA A 37 -8.49 8.52 11.69
CA ALA A 37 -7.60 8.84 12.82
C ALA A 37 -6.33 7.97 12.88
N ASP A 38 -6.43 6.70 12.48
CA ASP A 38 -5.30 5.76 12.49
C ASP A 38 -4.49 5.75 11.19
N GLY A 39 -4.81 6.64 10.25
CA GLY A 39 -4.14 6.80 8.96
C GLY A 39 -5.08 6.61 7.77
N ALA A 40 -4.48 6.36 6.60
CA ALA A 40 -5.20 6.22 5.33
C ALA A 40 -5.26 4.77 4.82
N ALA A 41 -6.34 4.46 4.10
CA ALA A 41 -6.44 3.25 3.28
C ALA A 41 -6.23 3.60 1.81
N LEU A 42 -5.42 2.79 1.14
CA LEU A 42 -5.00 3.00 -0.24
C LEU A 42 -5.42 1.81 -1.10
N SER A 43 -5.82 2.08 -2.35
CA SER A 43 -5.97 1.06 -3.39
C SER A 43 -4.82 1.15 -4.37
N PHE A 44 -4.09 0.07 -4.58
CA PHE A 44 -3.00 0.01 -5.56
C PHE A 44 -3.56 -0.05 -6.98
N VAL A 45 -3.11 0.85 -7.84
CA VAL A 45 -3.55 0.96 -9.24
C VAL A 45 -2.64 0.09 -10.11
N ASN A 46 -3.25 -0.79 -10.92
CA ASN A 46 -2.54 -1.66 -11.87
C ASN A 46 -1.40 -2.48 -11.23
N LEU A 47 -1.60 -2.97 -10.01
CA LEU A 47 -0.62 -3.81 -9.31
C LEU A 47 -0.31 -5.07 -10.16
N PRO A 48 0.96 -5.30 -10.54
CA PRO A 48 1.32 -6.48 -11.32
C PRO A 48 0.95 -7.77 -10.58
N GLY A 49 0.49 -8.78 -11.32
CA GLY A 49 -0.01 -10.03 -10.71
C GLY A 49 1.03 -10.77 -9.86
N HIS A 50 2.33 -10.64 -10.18
CA HIS A 50 3.40 -11.21 -9.36
C HIS A 50 3.57 -10.47 -8.02
N GLU A 51 3.51 -9.14 -8.02
CA GLU A 51 3.53 -8.33 -6.80
C GLU A 51 2.28 -8.57 -5.95
N ALA A 52 1.11 -8.71 -6.57
CA ALA A 52 -0.12 -9.07 -5.87
C ALA A 52 0.01 -10.42 -5.12
N ARG A 53 0.63 -11.42 -5.77
CA ARG A 53 0.90 -12.72 -5.15
C ARG A 53 1.87 -12.59 -3.98
N ARG A 54 3.00 -11.90 -4.19
CA ARG A 54 4.02 -11.63 -3.17
C ARG A 54 3.42 -10.96 -1.93
N LEU A 55 2.68 -9.87 -2.11
CA LEU A 55 1.99 -9.18 -1.01
C LEU A 55 0.95 -10.08 -0.33
N GLY A 56 0.21 -10.89 -1.09
CA GLY A 56 -0.75 -11.84 -0.55
C GLY A 56 -0.12 -12.90 0.37
N GLU A 57 1.07 -13.40 0.02
CA GLU A 57 1.83 -14.34 0.86
C GLU A 57 2.31 -13.69 2.16
N ILE A 58 2.77 -12.44 2.09
CA ILE A 58 3.19 -11.65 3.26
C ILE A 58 2.03 -11.45 4.21
N VAL A 59 0.87 -10.97 3.70
CA VAL A 59 -0.32 -10.77 4.52
C VAL A 59 -0.75 -12.08 5.19
N ARG A 60 -0.74 -13.19 4.46
CA ARG A 60 -1.05 -14.52 5.04
C ARG A 60 -0.10 -14.94 6.16
N ARG A 61 1.18 -14.55 6.08
CA ARG A 61 2.17 -14.84 7.14
C ARG A 61 1.98 -13.95 8.36
N LEU A 62 1.65 -12.67 8.17
CA LEU A 62 1.48 -11.69 9.25
C LEU A 62 0.15 -11.82 9.99
N SER A 63 -0.87 -12.41 9.36
CA SER A 63 -2.20 -12.62 9.95
C SER A 63 -2.33 -13.95 10.72
N ARG A 64 -1.24 -14.71 10.88
CA ARG A 64 -1.17 -15.88 11.77
C ARG A 64 -0.72 -15.44 13.15
#